data_AF-A0A0N8R290-F1
#
_entry.id   AF-A0A0N8R290-F1
#
_cell.length_a   1.000
_cell.length_b   1.000
_cell.length_c   1.000
_cell.angle_alpha   90.00
_cell.angle_beta   90.00
_cell.angle_gamma   90.00
#
_symmetry.space_group_name_H-M   'P 1'
#
loop_
_entity.id
_entity.type
_entity.pdbx_description
1 polymer ?
#
loop_
_entity_poly.entity_id
_entity_poly.type
_entity_poly.pdbx_seq_one_letter_code
_entity_poly.pdbx_strand_id
1 'polypeptide(L)'
;MRFDLPAQRHAGRAGPCRSDTPGARRCGHQGACTALNKRHRVHRRTSRVTDFCLPFYNDFKKGTDMADPIRYSFGADEHLFAEVSDSMSLEAFFKGLAVTRAVERLALDGVLDVCLANASFQIRFDPDRIAPHVLLEAVRAAEAGAVAERTLQTRIIEIPVLYNDPWTHETLMRFRDRHQDPGSTDLEYAARINNLADVDAFIAAHSGAPWFVSMVGFVAGLPFMF
;
A
#
# COMPACT_ATOMS: atom_id res chain seq x y z
N MET A 1 -12.68 3.46 37.19
CA MET A 1 -13.87 3.88 36.44
C MET A 1 -14.20 2.79 35.45
N ARG A 2 -15.27 2.02 35.71
CA ARG A 2 -15.81 1.00 34.79
C ARG A 2 -16.69 1.73 33.77
N PHE A 3 -16.42 1.55 32.49
CA PHE A 3 -17.31 2.00 31.42
C PHE A 3 -18.24 0.85 31.06
N ASP A 4 -19.51 0.99 31.45
CA ASP A 4 -20.61 0.11 31.02
C ASP A 4 -21.00 0.44 29.57
N LEU A 5 -20.96 -0.57 28.69
CA LEU A 5 -21.54 -0.54 27.35
C LEU A 5 -23.02 -0.95 27.41
N PRO A 6 -23.97 -0.22 26.79
CA PRO A 6 -25.36 -0.63 26.77
C PRO A 6 -25.62 -1.77 25.78
N ALA A 7 -26.48 -2.69 26.23
CA ALA A 7 -26.85 -3.95 25.62
C ALA A 7 -27.43 -3.84 24.20
N GLN A 8 -26.98 -4.75 23.32
CA GLN A 8 -27.56 -5.02 22.01
C GLN A 8 -28.98 -5.62 22.18
N ARG A 9 -29.99 -4.97 21.60
CA ARG A 9 -31.34 -5.53 21.47
C ARG A 9 -31.39 -6.51 20.30
N HIS A 10 -31.81 -7.73 20.61
CA HIS A 10 -32.15 -8.79 19.67
C HIS A 10 -33.23 -8.36 18.67
N ALA A 11 -32.99 -8.61 17.38
CA ALA A 11 -34.02 -8.61 16.35
C ALA A 11 -33.96 -9.94 15.56
N GLY A 12 -35.04 -10.72 15.69
CA GLY A 12 -35.64 -11.56 14.64
C GLY A 12 -34.81 -12.68 14.02
N ARG A 13 -35.09 -13.93 14.45
CA ARG A 13 -34.79 -15.14 13.68
C ARG A 13 -35.51 -15.11 12.32
N ALA A 14 -34.77 -15.24 11.21
CA ALA A 14 -35.32 -15.59 9.91
C ALA A 14 -34.99 -17.06 9.61
N GLY A 15 -36.02 -17.88 9.37
CA GLY A 15 -35.90 -19.30 9.01
C GLY A 15 -35.41 -19.51 7.57
N PRO A 16 -35.09 -20.76 7.19
CA PRO A 16 -34.42 -21.05 5.92
C PRO A 16 -35.37 -20.98 4.72
N CYS A 17 -34.92 -20.27 3.68
CA CYS A 17 -35.56 -20.18 2.35
C CYS A 17 -35.43 -21.54 1.63
N ARG A 18 -36.55 -22.19 1.31
CA ARG A 18 -36.61 -23.30 0.35
C ARG A 18 -36.92 -22.76 -1.05
N SER A 19 -36.18 -23.28 -2.01
CA SER A 19 -36.39 -23.15 -3.46
C SER A 19 -37.73 -23.71 -3.88
N ASP A 20 -38.45 -23.02 -4.77
CA ASP A 20 -39.19 -23.60 -5.91
C ASP A 20 -39.81 -22.49 -6.77
N THR A 21 -39.45 -22.47 -8.06
CA THR A 21 -40.19 -21.82 -9.18
C THR A 21 -41.03 -22.90 -9.87
N PRO A 22 -42.20 -22.65 -10.51
CA PRO A 22 -42.30 -21.76 -11.68
C PRO A 22 -43.68 -21.07 -11.92
N GLY A 23 -43.75 -20.13 -12.88
CA GLY A 23 -44.99 -19.87 -13.64
C GLY A 23 -45.41 -18.41 -13.82
N ALA A 24 -45.39 -17.95 -15.08
CA ALA A 24 -45.77 -16.61 -15.54
C ALA A 24 -47.29 -16.35 -15.57
N ARG A 25 -47.73 -15.09 -15.34
CA ARG A 25 -48.48 -14.23 -16.30
C ARG A 25 -49.14 -12.98 -15.68
N ARG A 26 -48.98 -11.88 -16.44
CA ARG A 26 -49.89 -10.74 -16.76
C ARG A 26 -50.03 -9.51 -15.85
N CYS A 27 -50.04 -8.38 -16.57
CA CYS A 27 -50.15 -6.97 -16.20
C CYS A 27 -51.47 -6.55 -15.53
N GLY A 28 -51.41 -5.44 -14.77
CA GLY A 28 -52.55 -4.62 -14.39
C GLY A 28 -52.15 -3.27 -13.78
N HIS A 29 -52.27 -2.22 -14.60
CA HIS A 29 -52.53 -0.78 -14.34
C HIS A 29 -51.96 -0.01 -13.13
N GLN A 30 -51.19 1.04 -13.50
CA GLN A 30 -51.35 2.47 -13.16
C GLN A 30 -51.46 2.92 -11.70
N GLY A 31 -50.40 3.58 -11.24
CA GLY A 31 -50.41 4.54 -10.14
C GLY A 31 -49.15 5.40 -10.23
N ALA A 32 -49.29 6.61 -10.75
CA ALA A 32 -48.21 7.58 -10.91
C ALA A 32 -47.63 7.98 -9.54
N CYS A 33 -46.33 7.84 -9.37
CA CYS A 33 -45.59 8.46 -8.28
C CYS A 33 -44.28 9.01 -8.85
N THR A 34 -44.28 10.30 -9.15
CA THR A 34 -43.17 11.06 -9.72
C THR A 34 -42.13 11.27 -8.63
N ALA A 35 -41.16 10.37 -8.55
CA ALA A 35 -39.95 10.56 -7.74
C ALA A 35 -38.74 10.54 -8.67
N LEU A 36 -38.14 11.71 -8.87
CA LEU A 36 -36.88 11.92 -9.59
C LEU A 36 -35.73 11.26 -8.81
N ASN A 37 -35.60 9.95 -8.96
CA ASN A 37 -34.53 9.18 -8.33
C ASN A 37 -33.44 8.95 -9.38
N LYS A 38 -32.50 9.91 -9.51
CA LYS A 38 -31.27 9.71 -10.30
C LYS A 38 -30.38 8.70 -9.58
N ARG A 39 -30.75 7.42 -9.63
CA ARG A 39 -29.87 6.31 -9.24
C ARG A 39 -28.69 6.31 -10.20
N HIS A 40 -27.56 6.84 -9.76
CA HIS A 40 -26.28 6.59 -10.40
C HIS A 40 -26.04 5.08 -10.37
N ARG A 41 -26.03 4.50 -11.58
CA ARG A 41 -25.81 3.09 -11.80
C ARG A 41 -24.35 2.79 -11.43
N VAL A 42 -24.12 2.33 -10.20
CA VAL A 42 -22.83 1.78 -9.81
C VAL A 42 -22.59 0.53 -10.66
N HIS A 43 -21.80 0.67 -11.72
CA HIS A 43 -21.30 -0.48 -12.46
C HIS A 43 -20.38 -1.26 -11.51
N ARG A 44 -20.88 -2.37 -10.96
CA ARG A 44 -20.01 -3.41 -10.38
C ARG A 44 -19.13 -3.95 -11.50
N ARG A 45 -17.94 -3.36 -11.68
CA ARG A 45 -16.83 -4.04 -12.35
C ARG A 45 -16.35 -5.10 -11.37
N THR A 46 -16.61 -6.36 -11.68
CA THR A 46 -15.93 -7.49 -11.08
C THR A 46 -14.42 -7.27 -11.25
N SER A 47 -13.68 -7.25 -10.15
CA SER A 47 -12.22 -7.13 -10.12
C SER A 47 -11.59 -8.18 -11.04
N ARG A 48 -11.09 -7.75 -12.21
CA ARG A 48 -10.25 -8.60 -13.05
C ARG A 48 -8.83 -8.43 -12.55
N VAL A 49 -8.25 -9.50 -12.02
CA VAL A 49 -6.80 -9.60 -11.86
C VAL A 49 -6.25 -9.78 -13.27
N THR A 50 -5.62 -8.74 -13.80
CA THR A 50 -4.88 -8.81 -15.06
C THR A 50 -3.39 -8.75 -14.73
N ASP A 51 -2.67 -9.83 -15.06
CA ASP A 51 -1.21 -9.84 -15.01
C ASP A 51 -0.70 -8.88 -16.09
N PHE A 52 0.05 -7.86 -15.67
CA PHE A 52 0.58 -6.85 -16.57
C PHE A 52 2.10 -6.79 -16.42
N CYS A 53 2.81 -7.07 -17.50
CA CYS A 53 4.24 -6.84 -17.59
C CYS A 53 4.43 -5.37 -18.00
N LEU A 54 4.69 -4.48 -17.04
CA LEU A 54 4.93 -3.06 -17.32
C LEU A 54 6.37 -2.89 -17.83
N PRO A 55 6.59 -2.43 -19.07
CA PRO A 55 7.91 -1.97 -19.49
C PRO A 55 8.18 -0.61 -18.82
N PHE A 56 9.06 -0.58 -17.82
CA PHE A 56 9.45 0.69 -17.20
C PHE A 56 10.28 1.54 -18.17
N TYR A 57 9.92 2.83 -18.21
CA TYR A 57 10.41 3.87 -19.12
C TYR A 57 11.94 4.03 -19.05
N ASN A 58 12.59 3.88 -20.22
CA ASN A 58 14.01 4.12 -20.43
C ASN A 58 14.28 5.63 -20.47
N ASP A 59 14.51 6.24 -19.31
CA ASP A 59 15.29 7.49 -19.25
C ASP A 59 16.16 7.54 -17.98
N PHE A 60 16.73 6.39 -17.61
CA PHE A 60 17.87 6.37 -16.69
C PHE A 60 19.04 7.02 -17.40
N LYS A 61 19.23 8.32 -17.14
CA LYS A 61 20.44 9.04 -17.53
C LYS A 61 21.66 8.20 -17.14
N LYS A 62 22.41 7.74 -18.15
CA LYS A 62 23.80 7.34 -17.94
C LYS A 62 24.53 8.56 -17.35
N GLY A 63 24.86 8.51 -16.07
CA GLY A 63 25.82 9.44 -15.47
C GLY A 63 25.31 10.37 -14.36
N THR A 64 24.55 9.85 -13.39
CA THR A 64 24.53 10.43 -12.03
C THR A 64 24.79 9.32 -11.02
N ASP A 65 25.93 9.41 -10.33
CA ASP A 65 26.38 8.60 -9.20
C ASP A 65 25.26 8.09 -8.29
N MET A 66 25.12 6.77 -8.16
CA MET A 66 24.34 6.11 -7.08
C MET A 66 24.97 4.76 -6.69
N ALA A 67 26.31 4.63 -6.76
CA ALA A 67 27.04 3.44 -6.32
C ALA A 67 27.46 3.54 -4.85
N ASP A 68 26.68 4.19 -4.00
CA ASP A 68 26.99 4.19 -2.57
C ASP A 68 26.89 2.76 -2.04
N PRO A 69 27.89 2.29 -1.28
CA PRO A 69 27.88 0.96 -0.70
C PRO A 69 26.73 0.85 0.31
N ILE A 70 26.07 -0.30 0.35
CA ILE A 70 25.05 -0.57 1.37
C ILE A 70 25.73 -0.53 2.75
N ARG A 71 25.16 0.27 3.67
CA ARG A 71 25.66 0.36 5.04
C ARG A 71 24.94 -0.67 5.90
N TYR A 72 25.70 -1.52 6.57
CA TYR A 72 25.17 -2.58 7.43
C TYR A 72 25.39 -2.24 8.90
N SER A 73 24.36 -2.44 9.72
CA SER A 73 24.42 -2.29 11.17
C SER A 73 23.59 -3.37 11.85
N PHE A 74 23.97 -3.77 13.07
CA PHE A 74 23.19 -4.71 13.85
C PHE A 74 22.14 -3.98 14.70
N GLY A 75 20.89 -4.44 14.61
CA GLY A 75 19.78 -4.01 15.45
C GLY A 75 19.63 -4.96 16.63
N ALA A 76 20.33 -4.65 17.73
CA ALA A 76 20.47 -5.56 18.87
C ALA A 76 20.99 -6.94 18.42
N ASP A 77 20.57 -8.02 19.08
CA ASP A 77 21.13 -9.37 18.89
C ASP A 77 20.45 -10.19 17.79
N GLU A 78 19.26 -9.78 17.33
CA GLU A 78 18.40 -10.57 16.42
C GLU A 78 18.16 -9.92 15.05
N HIS A 79 18.73 -8.74 14.77
CA HIS A 79 18.45 -8.03 13.52
C HIS A 79 19.73 -7.54 12.84
N LEU A 80 19.76 -7.69 11.52
CA LEU A 80 20.70 -7.03 10.63
C LEU A 80 19.92 -5.99 9.84
N PHE A 81 20.34 -4.72 9.93
CA PHE A 81 19.78 -3.62 9.19
C PHE A 81 20.74 -3.19 8.07
N ALA A 82 20.17 -2.91 6.91
CA ALA A 82 20.90 -2.50 5.73
C ALA A 82 20.29 -1.23 5.14
N GLU A 83 21.07 -0.16 5.09
CA GLU A 83 20.72 1.12 4.48
C GLU A 83 21.23 1.13 3.04
N VAL A 84 20.32 1.14 2.08
CA VAL A 84 20.64 1.04 0.64
C VAL A 84 20.96 2.40 0.05
N SER A 85 20.27 3.46 0.50
CA SER A 85 20.51 4.86 0.11
C SER A 85 19.94 5.81 1.16
N ASP A 86 20.53 7.00 1.28
CA ASP A 86 19.97 8.11 2.07
C ASP A 86 18.69 8.68 1.43
N SER A 87 18.51 8.47 0.13
CA SER A 87 17.36 8.98 -0.64
C SER A 87 16.38 7.87 -1.00
N MET A 88 15.07 8.19 -0.93
CA MET A 88 14.03 7.29 -1.41
C MET A 88 13.90 7.39 -2.93
N SER A 89 14.39 6.38 -3.65
CA SER A 89 14.27 6.28 -5.11
C SER A 89 13.87 4.87 -5.53
N LEU A 90 13.24 4.75 -6.70
CA LEU A 90 12.93 3.44 -7.29
C LEU A 90 14.20 2.62 -7.54
N GLU A 91 15.31 3.27 -7.89
CA GLU A 91 16.60 2.62 -8.07
C GLU A 91 17.11 1.97 -6.77
N ALA A 92 17.06 2.70 -5.65
CA ALA A 92 17.41 2.16 -4.34
C ALA A 92 16.48 1.00 -3.94
N PHE A 93 15.18 1.13 -4.22
CA PHE A 93 14.21 0.05 -4.00
C PHE A 93 14.57 -1.21 -4.80
N PHE A 94 14.85 -1.10 -6.11
CA PHE A 94 15.20 -2.25 -6.95
C PHE A 94 16.53 -2.88 -6.54
N LYS A 95 17.51 -2.09 -6.08
CA LYS A 95 18.75 -2.60 -5.48
C LYS A 95 18.44 -3.41 -4.22
N GLY A 96 17.66 -2.87 -3.28
CA GLY A 96 17.23 -3.58 -2.07
C GLY A 96 16.45 -4.87 -2.38
N LEU A 97 15.54 -4.82 -3.36
CA LEU A 97 14.77 -5.97 -3.83
C LEU A 97 15.66 -7.08 -4.40
N ALA A 98 16.70 -6.71 -5.16
CA ALA A 98 17.63 -7.67 -5.74
C ALA A 98 18.43 -8.41 -4.65
N VAL A 99 18.92 -7.67 -3.65
CA VAL A 99 19.69 -8.23 -2.54
C VAL A 99 18.81 -9.11 -1.65
N THR A 100 17.65 -8.62 -1.23
CA THR A 100 16.72 -9.39 -0.38
C THR A 100 16.28 -10.69 -1.04
N ARG A 101 15.93 -10.68 -2.33
CA ARG A 101 15.64 -11.92 -3.08
C ARG A 101 16.84 -12.85 -3.18
N ALA A 102 18.05 -12.32 -3.30
CA ALA A 102 19.26 -13.15 -3.30
C ALA A 102 19.48 -13.83 -1.95
N VAL A 103 19.27 -13.11 -0.85
CA VAL A 103 19.35 -13.65 0.52
C VAL A 103 18.27 -14.71 0.77
N GLU A 104 17.02 -14.46 0.37
CA GLU A 104 15.92 -15.44 0.50
C GLU A 104 16.25 -16.75 -0.23
N ARG A 105 16.86 -16.69 -1.41
CA ARG A 105 17.28 -17.88 -2.18
C ARG A 105 18.38 -18.69 -1.49
N LEU A 106 19.18 -18.10 -0.61
CA LEU A 106 20.20 -18.84 0.14
C LEU A 106 19.57 -19.79 1.17
N ALA A 107 18.32 -19.53 1.59
CA ALA A 107 17.60 -20.32 2.58
C ALA A 107 18.47 -20.60 3.83
N LEU A 108 19.14 -19.56 4.34
CA LEU A 108 20.09 -19.67 5.44
C LEU A 108 19.38 -20.17 6.70
N ASP A 109 19.95 -21.20 7.33
CA ASP A 109 19.41 -21.71 8.58
C ASP A 109 19.58 -20.67 9.69
N GLY A 110 18.48 -20.31 10.35
CA GLY A 110 18.46 -19.24 11.36
C GLY A 110 17.97 -17.89 10.87
N VAL A 111 17.78 -17.66 9.56
CA VAL A 111 17.04 -16.47 9.09
C VAL A 111 15.54 -16.69 9.31
N LEU A 112 14.90 -15.77 10.02
CA LEU A 112 13.49 -15.83 10.41
C LEU A 112 12.61 -14.99 9.50
N ASP A 113 13.08 -13.82 9.08
CA ASP A 113 12.33 -12.91 8.22
C ASP A 113 13.25 -11.97 7.42
N VAL A 114 12.80 -11.56 6.24
CA VAL A 114 13.48 -10.61 5.35
C VAL A 114 12.49 -9.51 4.97
N CYS A 115 12.61 -8.35 5.60
CA CYS A 115 11.72 -7.22 5.44
C CYS A 115 12.34 -6.17 4.53
N LEU A 116 11.85 -6.09 3.28
CA LEU A 116 12.20 -5.02 2.36
C LEU A 116 11.45 -3.71 2.70
N ALA A 117 12.16 -2.59 2.61
CA ALA A 117 11.61 -1.24 2.67
C ALA A 117 12.04 -0.42 1.44
N ASN A 118 11.68 0.87 1.40
CA ASN A 118 11.87 1.72 0.21
C ASN A 118 13.35 1.92 -0.18
N ALA A 119 14.21 2.18 0.80
CA ALA A 119 15.64 2.43 0.61
C ALA A 119 16.50 1.69 1.66
N SER A 120 15.93 0.64 2.25
CA SER A 120 16.58 -0.18 3.27
C SER A 120 15.94 -1.56 3.31
N PHE A 121 16.57 -2.48 4.02
CA PHE A 121 15.94 -3.74 4.39
C PHE A 121 16.42 -4.19 5.77
N GLN A 122 15.65 -5.07 6.39
CA GLN A 122 15.97 -5.65 7.68
C GLN A 122 15.85 -7.18 7.58
N ILE A 123 16.81 -7.88 8.16
CA ILE A 123 16.79 -9.34 8.28
C ILE A 123 16.72 -9.67 9.75
N ARG A 124 15.67 -10.40 10.15
CA ARG A 124 15.56 -10.96 11.49
C ARG A 124 16.15 -12.37 11.48
N PHE A 125 16.98 -12.69 12.47
CA PHE A 125 17.64 -13.99 12.58
C PHE A 125 17.70 -14.49 14.02
N ASP A 126 17.92 -15.79 14.18
CA ASP A 126 18.13 -16.48 15.43
C ASP A 126 19.65 -16.65 15.69
N PRO A 127 20.23 -15.92 16.67
CA PRO A 127 21.67 -15.94 16.93
C PRO A 127 22.17 -17.29 17.45
N ASP A 128 21.29 -18.14 17.99
CA ASP A 128 21.66 -19.49 18.43
C ASP A 128 21.85 -20.46 17.23
N ARG A 129 21.33 -20.09 16.05
CA ARG A 129 21.38 -20.88 14.82
C ARG A 129 22.37 -20.33 13.80
N ILE A 130 22.49 -19.01 13.70
CA ILE A 130 23.44 -18.34 12.81
C ILE A 130 24.14 -17.19 13.54
N ALA A 131 25.47 -17.25 13.59
CA ALA A 131 26.23 -16.18 14.20
C ALA A 131 26.07 -14.86 13.38
N PRO A 132 25.89 -13.70 14.02
CA PRO A 132 25.62 -12.43 13.33
C PRO A 132 26.61 -12.08 12.21
N HIS A 133 27.90 -12.35 12.43
CA HIS A 133 28.94 -12.09 11.43
C HIS A 133 28.85 -13.04 10.23
N VAL A 134 28.46 -14.31 10.44
CA VAL A 134 28.26 -15.27 9.35
C VAL A 134 27.10 -14.83 8.46
N LEU A 135 26.00 -14.36 9.07
CA LEU A 135 24.89 -13.77 8.32
C LEU A 135 25.35 -12.56 7.50
N LEU A 136 26.08 -11.62 8.11
CA LEU A 136 26.58 -10.43 7.42
C LEU A 136 27.44 -10.78 6.21
N GLU A 137 28.39 -11.72 6.35
CA GLU A 137 29.22 -12.17 5.23
C GLU A 137 28.39 -12.81 4.11
N ALA A 138 27.39 -13.63 4.46
CA ALA A 138 26.49 -14.23 3.47
C ALA A 138 25.66 -13.16 2.72
N VAL A 139 25.19 -12.13 3.42
CA VAL A 139 24.44 -11.01 2.82
C VAL A 139 25.33 -10.18 1.90
N ARG A 140 26.58 -9.89 2.29
CA ARG A 140 27.56 -9.21 1.42
C ARG A 140 27.90 -10.03 0.17
N ALA A 141 28.03 -11.35 0.31
CA ALA A 141 28.23 -12.22 -0.84
C ALA A 141 27.00 -12.23 -1.77
N ALA A 142 25.78 -12.23 -1.21
CA ALA A 142 24.55 -12.12 -1.97
C ALA A 142 24.43 -10.78 -2.70
N GLU A 143 24.81 -9.67 -2.05
CA GLU A 143 24.86 -8.33 -2.65
C GLU A 143 25.77 -8.30 -3.88
N ALA A 144 26.98 -8.86 -3.78
CA ALA A 144 27.95 -8.86 -4.88
C ALA A 144 27.44 -9.60 -6.14
N GLY A 145 26.55 -10.59 -5.96
CA GLY A 145 25.92 -11.33 -7.05
C GLY A 145 24.52 -10.84 -7.44
N ALA A 146 23.98 -9.84 -6.74
CA ALA A 146 22.61 -9.38 -6.95
C ALA A 146 22.50 -8.57 -8.25
N VAL A 147 21.58 -9.00 -9.12
CA VAL A 147 21.25 -8.26 -10.34
C VAL A 147 19.83 -7.73 -10.21
N ALA A 148 19.66 -6.42 -10.32
CA ALA A 148 18.35 -5.79 -10.33
C ALA A 148 17.50 -6.33 -11.49
N GLU A 149 16.37 -6.94 -11.15
CA GLU A 149 15.39 -7.37 -12.15
C GLU A 149 14.78 -6.15 -12.83
N ARG A 150 14.81 -6.14 -14.17
CA ARG A 150 14.28 -5.04 -14.98
C ARG A 150 12.77 -5.12 -15.20
N THR A 151 12.16 -6.25 -14.87
CA THR A 151 10.74 -6.50 -15.00
C THR A 151 10.22 -7.16 -13.74
N LEU A 152 9.04 -6.74 -13.28
CA LEU A 152 8.36 -7.33 -12.14
C LEU A 152 7.03 -7.92 -12.61
N GLN A 153 6.75 -9.15 -12.17
CA GLN A 153 5.40 -9.69 -12.22
C GLN A 153 4.56 -8.95 -11.17
N THR A 154 3.59 -8.16 -11.63
CA THR A 154 2.77 -7.31 -10.75
C THR A 154 1.31 -7.31 -11.20
N ARG A 155 0.43 -6.83 -10.31
CA ARG A 155 -1.01 -6.73 -10.51
C ARG A 155 -1.44 -5.29 -10.27
N ILE A 156 -2.42 -4.83 -11.04
CA ILE A 156 -3.08 -3.55 -10.80
C ILE A 156 -4.32 -3.80 -9.92
N ILE A 157 -4.41 -3.06 -8.81
CA ILE A 157 -5.54 -3.11 -7.89
C ILE A 157 -6.22 -1.74 -7.90
N GLU A 158 -7.48 -1.69 -8.34
CA GLU A 158 -8.28 -0.47 -8.33
C GLU A 158 -8.97 -0.31 -6.97
N ILE A 159 -8.66 0.77 -6.25
CA ILE A 159 -9.25 1.08 -4.94
C ILE A 159 -10.15 2.31 -5.08
N PRO A 160 -11.47 2.20 -4.85
CA PRO A 160 -12.35 3.36 -4.86
C PRO A 160 -12.09 4.23 -3.62
N VAL A 161 -11.82 5.51 -3.84
CA VAL A 161 -11.57 6.50 -2.77
C VAL A 161 -12.67 7.55 -2.78
N LEU A 162 -13.27 7.80 -1.62
CA LEU A 162 -14.16 8.94 -1.40
C LEU A 162 -13.32 10.09 -0.86
N TYR A 163 -12.87 10.99 -1.74
CA TYR A 163 -12.14 12.18 -1.31
C TYR A 163 -13.02 13.12 -0.49
N ASN A 164 -12.41 13.79 0.50
CA ASN A 164 -13.08 14.71 1.43
C ASN A 164 -14.30 14.07 2.13
N ASP A 165 -14.20 12.80 2.50
CA ASP A 165 -15.24 12.14 3.28
C ASP A 165 -15.38 12.79 4.67
N PRO A 166 -16.58 12.78 5.27
CA PRO A 166 -16.84 13.48 6.53
C PRO A 166 -16.04 12.93 7.71
N TRP A 167 -15.66 11.65 7.70
CA TRP A 167 -14.96 11.02 8.82
C TRP A 167 -13.48 11.40 8.86
N THR A 168 -12.82 11.39 7.70
CA THR A 168 -11.44 11.87 7.55
C THR A 168 -11.39 13.38 7.78
N HIS A 169 -12.36 14.13 7.26
CA HIS A 169 -12.47 15.56 7.51
C HIS A 169 -12.63 15.89 9.01
N GLU A 170 -13.51 15.19 9.72
CA GLU A 170 -13.64 15.38 11.17
C GLU A 170 -12.32 15.05 11.88
N THR A 171 -11.65 13.98 11.47
CA THR A 171 -10.39 13.53 12.08
C THR A 171 -9.27 14.57 11.90
N LEU A 172 -9.10 15.13 10.70
CA LEU A 172 -8.07 16.14 10.46
C LEU A 172 -8.37 17.44 11.24
N MET A 173 -9.65 17.83 11.34
CA MET A 173 -10.05 19.04 12.08
C MET A 173 -9.82 18.92 13.59
N ARG A 174 -9.90 17.71 14.17
CA ARG A 174 -9.60 17.46 15.60
C ARG A 174 -8.15 17.74 15.98
N PHE A 175 -7.21 17.65 15.04
CA PHE A 175 -5.77 17.85 15.30
C PHE A 175 -5.20 19.07 14.56
N ARG A 176 -6.09 19.95 14.06
CA ARG A 176 -5.72 21.04 13.15
C ARG A 176 -4.83 22.10 13.78
N ASP A 177 -4.93 22.28 15.10
CA ASP A 177 -4.09 23.18 15.91
C ASP A 177 -2.59 22.86 15.82
N ARG A 178 -2.22 21.64 15.39
CA ARG A 178 -0.83 21.18 15.23
C ARG A 178 -0.32 21.25 13.79
N HIS A 179 -1.15 21.66 12.84
CA HIS A 179 -0.77 21.77 11.43
C HIS A 179 -0.07 23.11 11.14
N GLN A 180 0.79 23.15 10.14
CA GLN A 180 1.49 24.37 9.70
C GLN A 180 0.55 25.44 9.10
N ASP A 181 -0.70 25.06 8.81
CA ASP A 181 -1.73 25.93 8.23
C ASP A 181 -3.10 25.59 8.84
N PRO A 182 -3.38 25.98 10.09
CA PRO A 182 -4.58 25.53 10.79
C PRO A 182 -5.90 25.98 10.14
N GLY A 183 -5.87 26.94 9.21
CA GLY A 183 -7.06 27.50 8.56
C GLY A 183 -7.55 26.74 7.32
N SER A 184 -6.78 25.76 6.83
CA SER A 184 -7.10 24.97 5.64
C SER A 184 -7.35 23.49 5.97
N THR A 185 -7.88 22.72 5.03
CA THR A 185 -7.86 21.25 5.05
C THR A 185 -6.56 20.72 4.44
N ASP A 186 -6.27 19.44 4.64
CA ASP A 186 -5.07 18.81 4.04
C ASP A 186 -5.13 18.81 2.51
N LEU A 187 -6.32 18.70 1.92
CA LEU A 187 -6.50 18.77 0.46
C LEU A 187 -6.24 20.17 -0.10
N GLU A 188 -6.75 21.21 0.56
CA GLU A 188 -6.50 22.61 0.18
C GLU A 188 -5.02 22.97 0.35
N TYR A 189 -4.42 22.53 1.46
CA TYR A 189 -3.01 22.69 1.71
C TYR A 189 -2.17 22.00 0.63
N ALA A 190 -2.46 20.73 0.32
CA ALA A 190 -1.75 19.96 -0.70
C ALA A 190 -1.87 20.58 -2.09
N ALA A 191 -3.07 21.02 -2.49
CA ALA A 191 -3.27 21.72 -3.76
C ALA A 191 -2.42 22.99 -3.84
N ARG A 192 -2.43 23.81 -2.78
CA ARG A 192 -1.70 25.07 -2.72
C ARG A 192 -0.18 24.90 -2.78
N ILE A 193 0.40 23.99 -1.99
CA ILE A 193 1.86 23.80 -1.97
C ILE A 193 2.41 23.19 -3.27
N ASN A 194 1.55 22.49 -4.03
CA ASN A 194 1.90 21.91 -5.33
C ASN A 194 1.54 22.84 -6.50
N ASN A 195 1.18 24.11 -6.22
CA ASN A 195 0.80 25.10 -7.23
C ASN A 195 -0.35 24.65 -8.16
N LEU A 196 -1.30 23.89 -7.63
CA LEU A 196 -2.50 23.47 -8.34
C LEU A 196 -3.62 24.48 -8.14
N ALA A 197 -4.54 24.55 -9.11
CA ALA A 197 -5.60 25.55 -9.13
C ALA A 197 -6.56 25.41 -7.94
N ASP A 198 -6.92 24.17 -7.60
CA ASP A 198 -7.89 23.83 -6.56
C ASP A 198 -7.75 22.37 -6.13
N VAL A 199 -8.65 21.94 -5.23
CA VAL A 199 -8.73 20.57 -4.70
C VAL A 199 -9.06 19.55 -5.80
N ASP A 200 -9.90 19.91 -6.78
CA ASP A 200 -10.28 18.99 -7.86
C ASP A 200 -9.08 18.69 -8.78
N ALA A 201 -8.26 19.70 -9.09
CA ALA A 201 -7.01 19.54 -9.81
C ALA A 201 -6.03 18.64 -9.06
N PHE A 202 -5.95 18.75 -7.73
CA PHE A 202 -5.15 17.86 -6.90
C PHE A 202 -5.65 16.42 -6.93
N ILE A 203 -6.96 16.20 -6.79
CA ILE A 203 -7.57 14.86 -6.85
C ILE A 203 -7.32 14.22 -8.22
N ALA A 204 -7.48 14.97 -9.30
CA ALA A 204 -7.21 14.50 -10.66
C ALA A 204 -5.74 14.11 -10.86
N ALA A 205 -4.80 14.91 -10.33
CA ALA A 205 -3.38 14.58 -10.38
C ALA A 205 -3.04 13.33 -9.54
N HIS A 206 -3.54 13.25 -8.31
CA HIS A 206 -3.29 12.13 -7.39
C HIS A 206 -3.86 10.80 -7.90
N SER A 207 -5.02 10.81 -8.54
CA SER A 207 -5.69 9.60 -9.03
C SER A 207 -5.42 9.31 -10.51
N GLY A 208 -4.70 10.19 -11.21
CA GLY A 208 -4.46 10.12 -12.66
C GLY A 208 -3.43 9.06 -13.09
N ALA A 209 -2.65 8.52 -12.15
CA ALA A 209 -1.63 7.52 -12.41
C ALA A 209 -1.70 6.36 -11.40
N PRO A 210 -1.28 5.15 -11.79
CA PRO A 210 -1.16 4.05 -10.85
C PRO A 210 0.00 4.30 -9.88
N TRP A 211 -0.19 3.88 -8.64
CA TRP A 211 0.80 3.94 -7.57
C TRP A 211 1.58 2.62 -7.49
N PHE A 212 2.89 2.68 -7.30
CA PHE A 212 3.75 1.52 -7.13
C PHE A 212 3.98 1.23 -5.65
N VAL A 213 3.50 0.09 -5.15
CA VAL A 213 3.71 -0.32 -3.75
C VAL A 213 5.13 -0.86 -3.58
N SER A 214 5.96 -0.13 -2.83
CA SER A 214 7.35 -0.50 -2.54
C SER A 214 7.54 -1.13 -1.16
N MET A 215 6.63 -0.90 -0.22
CA MET A 215 6.70 -1.50 1.12
C MET A 215 5.30 -1.65 1.71
N VAL A 216 5.13 -2.63 2.60
CA VAL A 216 3.94 -2.77 3.45
C VAL A 216 4.40 -2.78 4.91
N GLY A 217 3.82 -1.94 5.76
CA GLY A 217 4.28 -1.83 7.15
C GLY A 217 3.49 -0.80 7.98
N PHE A 218 4.02 -0.41 9.14
CA PHE A 218 3.36 0.42 10.17
C PHE A 218 2.15 -0.26 10.85
N VAL A 219 1.14 -0.66 10.07
CA VAL A 219 0.03 -1.51 10.50
C VAL A 219 -0.21 -2.60 9.45
N ALA A 220 -1.00 -3.61 9.82
CA ALA A 220 -1.28 -4.73 8.94
C ALA A 220 -1.89 -4.26 7.60
N GLY A 221 -1.10 -4.40 6.52
CA GLY A 221 -1.54 -4.13 5.16
C GLY A 221 -1.47 -2.67 4.69
N LEU A 222 -0.84 -1.75 5.44
CA LEU A 222 -0.69 -0.36 4.96
C LEU A 222 0.42 -0.27 3.90
N PRO A 223 0.11 0.13 2.65
CA PRO A 223 1.08 0.25 1.59
C PRO A 223 1.79 1.61 1.62
N PHE A 224 3.10 1.60 1.44
CA PHE A 224 3.91 2.76 1.09
C PHE A 224 4.11 2.73 -0.43
N MET A 225 3.87 3.87 -1.08
CA MET A 225 3.72 3.95 -2.52
C MET A 225 4.57 5.05 -3.15
N PHE A 226 4.99 4.83 -4.40
CA PHE A 226 5.60 5.79 -5.32
C PHE A 226 4.65 6.17 -6.46
#